data_AF-A0AA39PPU2-F1
#
_entry.id   AF-A0AA39PPU2-F1
#
_cell.length_a   1.000
_cell.length_b   1.000
_cell.length_c   1.000
_cell.angle_alpha   90.00
_cell.angle_beta   90.00
_cell.angle_gamma   90.00
#
_symmetry.space_group_name_H-M   'P 1'
#
loop_
_entity.id
_entity.type
_entity.pdbx_description
1 polymer ?
#
loop_
_entity_poly.entity_id
_entity_poly.type
_entity_poly.pdbx_seq_one_letter_code
_entity_poly.pdbx_strand_id
1 'polypeptide(L)'
;MAPSVLLTVRVTYLPPKACMFIPEDLPTAIVILRKDLTSLGIPHPKAYTIKVLSKGVVRFCWETGIRSLLHVNLAKRIPNLSQEELSERTISKMTLKEKPNEKLDPPHPPKITYLHPHHVPDPPQNVVPISRPIPEGYLDESRCGPSSQPYVSESTPWTDTSRLYHQNTESAPTSFEAFNPYLHQLDPPAQPQSPVLHVKEEDTSVVIGKRTSRSVSPLPLAKRSRNRSPLDDDERSLLRELGELSEEVKYLVARQTMIREKLQDMGTQGVPEPDFLFRDEVKDLELEIETERKQRIEYETLLTDIRRECRVPFVVPALFDAFIDISKLTTAAMDYPR
;
A
#
# COMPACT_ATOMS: atom_id res chain seq x y z
N MET A 1 -13.32 14.85 9.90
CA MET A 1 -13.49 13.40 10.09
C MET A 1 -12.26 12.87 10.83
N ALA A 2 -12.40 11.89 11.71
CA ALA A 2 -11.22 11.29 12.34
C ALA A 2 -10.38 10.59 11.25
N PRO A 3 -9.04 10.71 11.27
CA PRO A 3 -8.20 10.06 10.27
C PRO A 3 -8.36 8.54 10.36
N SER A 4 -8.50 7.89 9.20
CA SER A 4 -8.71 6.44 9.11
C SER A 4 -7.42 5.73 8.68
N VAL A 5 -7.27 4.48 9.11
CA VAL A 5 -6.12 3.61 8.85
C VAL A 5 -6.62 2.25 8.37
N LEU A 6 -5.94 1.71 7.37
CA LEU A 6 -6.13 0.36 6.88
C LEU A 6 -5.11 -0.55 7.54
N LEU A 7 -5.59 -1.45 8.40
CA LEU A 7 -4.79 -2.46 9.08
C LEU A 7 -4.82 -3.73 8.24
N THR A 8 -3.66 -4.15 7.72
CA THR A 8 -3.52 -5.35 6.91
C THR A 8 -2.71 -6.38 7.67
N VAL A 9 -3.28 -7.56 7.89
CA VAL A 9 -2.60 -8.68 8.54
C VAL A 9 -2.35 -9.78 7.52
N ARG A 10 -1.13 -10.33 7.56
CA ARG A 10 -0.72 -11.49 6.79
C ARG A 10 -0.36 -12.62 7.74
N VAL A 11 -0.91 -13.80 7.50
CA VAL A 11 -0.69 -15.01 8.29
C VAL A 11 -0.11 -16.07 7.38
N THR A 12 1.00 -16.66 7.79
CA THR A 12 1.67 -17.77 7.12
C THR A 12 1.55 -19.00 7.99
N TYR A 13 0.93 -20.05 7.46
CA TYR A 13 0.71 -21.32 8.14
C TYR A 13 1.83 -22.33 7.85
N LEU A 14 2.06 -23.25 8.79
CA LEU A 14 2.96 -24.39 8.63
C LEU A 14 2.33 -25.47 7.73
N PRO A 15 3.14 -26.33 7.08
CA PRO A 15 2.68 -27.30 6.07
C PRO A 15 1.43 -28.14 6.44
N PRO A 16 1.28 -28.68 7.67
CA PRO A 16 0.14 -29.52 8.03
C PRO A 16 -1.22 -28.82 7.89
N LYS A 17 -1.25 -27.50 8.08
CA LYS A 17 -2.48 -26.70 8.01
C LYS A 17 -2.51 -25.81 6.76
N ALA A 18 -1.35 -25.45 6.22
CA ALA A 18 -1.23 -24.72 4.97
C ALA A 18 -1.97 -25.41 3.81
N CYS A 19 -2.03 -26.75 3.81
CA CYS A 19 -2.77 -27.51 2.81
C CYS A 19 -4.30 -27.31 2.84
N MET A 20 -4.84 -26.80 3.94
CA MET A 20 -6.26 -26.48 4.07
C MET A 20 -6.60 -25.07 3.56
N PHE A 21 -5.59 -24.25 3.26
CA PHE A 21 -5.75 -22.90 2.73
C PHE A 21 -5.51 -22.91 1.22
N ILE A 22 -6.53 -23.36 0.50
CA ILE A 22 -6.56 -23.43 -0.97
C ILE A 22 -7.36 -22.23 -1.49
N PRO A 23 -6.87 -21.46 -2.49
CA PRO A 23 -7.58 -20.30 -3.02
C PRO A 23 -9.01 -20.58 -3.49
N GLU A 24 -9.25 -21.79 -4.00
CA GLU A 24 -10.53 -22.27 -4.51
C GLU A 24 -11.57 -22.53 -3.41
N ASP A 25 -11.14 -22.80 -2.16
CA ASP A 25 -12.02 -23.11 -1.02
C ASP A 25 -11.93 -22.03 0.08
N LEU A 26 -12.28 -20.81 -0.31
CA LEU A 26 -12.33 -19.66 0.60
C LEU A 26 -13.26 -19.87 1.82
N PRO A 27 -14.46 -20.48 1.71
CA PRO A 27 -15.33 -20.69 2.86
C PRO A 27 -14.67 -21.51 3.97
N THR A 28 -14.02 -22.62 3.63
CA THR A 28 -13.27 -23.45 4.58
C THR A 28 -12.11 -22.69 5.20
N ALA A 29 -11.34 -21.96 4.38
CA ALA A 29 -10.25 -21.11 4.85
C ALA A 29 -10.72 -20.05 5.87
N ILE A 30 -11.88 -19.42 5.65
CA ILE A 30 -12.45 -18.42 6.58
C ILE A 30 -12.78 -19.05 7.92
N VAL A 31 -13.38 -20.24 7.94
CA VAL A 31 -13.75 -20.95 9.18
C VAL A 31 -12.49 -21.28 10.00
N ILE A 32 -11.47 -21.84 9.35
CA ILE A 32 -10.20 -22.20 10.00
C ILE A 32 -9.51 -20.95 10.54
N LEU A 33 -9.39 -19.90 9.73
CA LEU A 33 -8.79 -18.64 10.14
C LEU A 33 -9.51 -18.05 11.35
N ARG A 34 -10.84 -17.98 11.33
CA ARG A 34 -11.62 -17.41 12.45
C ARG A 34 -11.45 -18.20 13.73
N LYS A 35 -11.36 -19.53 13.65
CA LYS A 35 -11.06 -20.37 14.82
C LYS A 35 -9.71 -19.98 15.43
N ASP A 36 -8.68 -19.81 14.60
CA ASP A 36 -7.35 -19.43 15.06
C ASP A 36 -7.33 -18.02 15.65
N LEU A 37 -7.94 -17.04 14.98
CA LEU A 37 -8.02 -15.67 15.48
C LEU A 37 -8.74 -15.60 16.83
N THR A 38 -9.83 -16.37 16.99
CA THR A 38 -10.55 -16.49 18.28
C THR A 38 -9.61 -16.98 19.37
N SER A 39 -8.84 -18.03 19.09
CA SER A 39 -7.90 -18.61 20.06
C SER A 39 -6.71 -17.70 20.40
N LEU A 40 -6.44 -16.67 19.59
CA LEU A 40 -5.42 -15.65 19.82
C LEU A 40 -6.00 -14.38 20.48
N GLY A 41 -7.32 -14.32 20.69
CA GLY A 41 -8.02 -13.13 21.18
C GLY A 41 -8.08 -12.00 20.14
N ILE A 42 -7.98 -12.33 18.85
CA ILE A 42 -8.02 -11.37 17.74
C ILE A 42 -9.46 -11.33 17.18
N PRO A 43 -10.07 -10.14 17.04
CA PRO A 43 -11.42 -10.01 16.48
C PRO A 43 -11.47 -10.51 15.04
N HIS A 44 -12.64 -10.92 14.56
CA HIS A 44 -12.76 -11.47 13.20
C HIS A 44 -12.80 -10.37 12.14
N PRO A 45 -12.08 -10.54 11.02
CA PRO A 45 -12.26 -9.69 9.85
C PRO A 45 -13.57 -10.03 9.13
N LYS A 46 -14.03 -9.06 8.32
CA LYS A 46 -15.18 -9.28 7.43
C LYS A 46 -14.80 -10.30 6.37
N ALA A 47 -15.74 -11.18 5.99
CA ALA A 47 -15.45 -12.29 5.08
C ALA A 47 -14.84 -11.82 3.75
N TYR A 48 -15.36 -10.72 3.19
CA TYR A 48 -14.89 -10.17 1.92
C TYR A 48 -13.49 -9.51 1.99
N THR A 49 -12.97 -9.23 3.18
CA THR A 49 -11.60 -8.68 3.32
C THR A 49 -10.55 -9.77 3.38
N ILE A 50 -10.94 -11.04 3.55
CA ILE A 50 -10.05 -12.19 3.63
C ILE A 50 -9.72 -12.68 2.22
N LYS A 51 -8.43 -12.88 1.95
CA LYS A 51 -7.89 -13.41 0.68
C LYS A 51 -6.84 -14.46 0.97
N VAL A 52 -6.93 -15.61 0.31
CA VAL A 52 -5.85 -16.60 0.27
C VAL A 52 -4.92 -16.18 -0.87
N LEU A 53 -3.69 -15.79 -0.55
CA LEU A 53 -2.72 -15.32 -1.55
C LEU A 53 -2.03 -16.50 -2.23
N SER A 54 -1.68 -17.50 -1.43
CA SER A 54 -1.07 -18.75 -1.86
C SER A 54 -1.34 -19.83 -0.81
N LYS A 55 -0.92 -21.08 -1.07
CA LYS A 55 -1.13 -22.21 -0.16
C LYS A 55 -0.57 -21.91 1.23
N GLY A 56 -1.45 -21.79 2.22
CA GLY A 56 -1.07 -21.46 3.60
C GLY A 56 -0.76 -19.99 3.88
N VAL A 57 -0.95 -19.08 2.92
CA VAL A 57 -0.74 -17.63 3.14
C VAL A 57 -2.07 -16.90 3.00
N VAL A 58 -2.53 -16.32 4.11
CA VAL A 58 -3.81 -15.62 4.17
C VAL A 58 -3.58 -14.15 4.51
N ARG A 59 -4.26 -13.26 3.80
CA ARG A 59 -4.27 -11.82 4.04
C ARG A 59 -5.67 -11.35 4.36
N PHE A 60 -5.81 -10.45 5.32
CA PHE A 60 -7.08 -9.78 5.62
C PHE A 60 -6.85 -8.38 6.14
N CYS A 61 -7.90 -7.55 6.13
CA CYS A 61 -7.79 -6.18 6.60
C CYS A 61 -9.02 -5.67 7.37
N TRP A 62 -8.77 -4.61 8.15
CA TRP A 62 -9.77 -3.78 8.80
C TRP A 62 -9.56 -2.31 8.41
N GLU A 63 -10.66 -1.63 8.11
CA GLU A 63 -10.71 -0.17 8.06
C GLU A 63 -11.15 0.34 9.43
N THR A 64 -10.35 1.17 10.08
CA THR A 64 -10.67 1.70 11.40
C THR A 64 -10.12 3.12 11.60
N GLY A 65 -10.53 3.81 12.65
CA GLY A 65 -9.95 5.09 13.03
C GLY A 65 -8.56 4.93 13.63
N ILE A 66 -7.65 5.86 13.36
CA ILE A 66 -6.38 5.96 14.08
C ILE A 66 -6.70 6.10 15.58
N ARG A 67 -5.96 5.34 16.40
CA ARG A 67 -6.17 5.21 17.87
C ARG A 67 -7.53 4.64 18.30
N SER A 68 -8.31 4.05 17.40
CA SER A 68 -9.45 3.23 17.80
C SER A 68 -9.02 2.07 18.71
N LEU A 69 -9.94 1.55 19.53
CA LEU A 69 -9.67 0.40 20.40
C LEU A 69 -9.15 -0.80 19.60
N LEU A 70 -9.75 -1.05 18.44
CA LEU A 70 -9.30 -2.11 17.52
C LEU A 70 -7.86 -1.87 17.05
N HIS A 71 -7.53 -0.64 16.64
CA HIS A 71 -6.19 -0.28 16.19
C HIS A 71 -5.14 -0.49 17.28
N VAL A 72 -5.37 0.09 18.46
CA VAL A 72 -4.44 -0.03 19.59
C VAL A 72 -4.27 -1.49 20.01
N ASN A 73 -5.36 -2.25 20.07
CA ASN A 73 -5.31 -3.66 20.45
C ASN A 73 -4.54 -4.51 19.43
N LEU A 74 -4.77 -4.34 18.13
CA LEU A 74 -4.07 -5.12 17.10
C LEU A 74 -2.59 -4.72 17.02
N ALA A 75 -2.28 -3.42 17.04
CA ALA A 75 -0.92 -2.90 17.02
C ALA A 75 -0.10 -3.35 18.23
N LYS A 76 -0.74 -3.50 19.40
CA LYS A 76 -0.11 -4.05 20.59
C LYS A 76 -0.05 -5.57 20.58
N ARG A 77 -1.10 -6.28 20.17
CA ARG A 77 -1.20 -7.74 20.34
C ARG A 77 -0.34 -8.48 19.33
N ILE A 78 -0.44 -8.17 18.04
CA ILE A 78 0.18 -8.97 16.97
C ILE A 78 1.71 -9.03 17.06
N PRO A 79 2.44 -7.92 17.27
CA PRO A 79 3.90 -7.96 17.38
C PRO A 79 4.40 -8.64 18.66
N ASN A 80 3.54 -8.77 19.68
CA ASN A 80 3.86 -9.36 20.98
C ASN A 80 3.41 -10.82 21.10
N LEU A 81 2.88 -11.44 20.03
CA LEU A 81 2.55 -12.87 20.04
C LEU A 81 3.83 -13.70 20.12
N SER A 82 3.87 -14.67 21.04
CA SER A 82 5.03 -15.55 21.15
C SER A 82 5.03 -16.58 20.02
N GLN A 83 6.22 -17.07 19.66
CA GLN A 83 6.34 -18.13 18.67
C GLN A 83 5.64 -19.43 19.13
N GLU A 84 5.59 -19.68 20.44
CA GLU A 84 4.87 -20.80 21.04
C GLU A 84 3.37 -20.66 20.79
N GLU A 85 2.76 -19.50 21.10
CA GLU A 85 1.34 -19.22 20.81
C GLU A 85 1.02 -19.44 19.32
N LEU A 86 1.90 -18.99 18.40
CA LEU A 86 1.69 -19.18 16.97
C LEU A 86 1.80 -20.65 16.55
N SER A 87 2.85 -21.34 17.01
CA SER A 87 3.14 -22.74 16.65
C SER A 87 2.06 -23.73 17.12
N GLU A 88 1.46 -23.51 18.29
CA GLU A 88 0.29 -24.29 18.78
C GLU A 88 -0.86 -24.30 17.77
N ARG A 89 -0.99 -23.23 16.98
CA ARG A 89 -2.04 -23.07 15.96
C ARG A 89 -1.53 -23.37 14.56
N THR A 90 -0.32 -23.92 14.46
CA THR A 90 0.45 -24.17 13.23
C THR A 90 0.60 -22.91 12.38
N ILE A 91 0.74 -21.76 13.02
CA ILE A 91 1.07 -20.48 12.38
C ILE A 91 2.59 -20.33 12.47
N SER A 92 3.23 -20.15 11.33
CA SER A 92 4.68 -19.89 11.24
C SER A 92 4.99 -18.43 11.55
N LYS A 93 4.19 -17.51 11.00
CA LYS A 93 4.42 -16.07 11.08
C LYS A 93 3.10 -15.30 10.96
N MET A 94 2.97 -14.23 11.73
CA MET A 94 1.89 -13.25 11.59
C MET A 94 2.50 -11.84 11.56
N THR A 95 2.12 -11.02 10.57
CA THR A 95 2.60 -9.64 10.45
C THR A 95 1.44 -8.67 10.30
N LEU A 96 1.58 -7.48 10.89
CA LEU A 96 0.65 -6.37 10.77
C LEU A 96 1.34 -5.24 9.99
N LYS A 97 0.66 -4.73 8.95
CA LYS A 97 1.04 -3.52 8.22
C LYS A 97 -0.05 -2.47 8.39
N GLU A 98 0.35 -1.25 8.70
CA GLU A 98 -0.55 -0.10 8.83
C GLU A 98 -0.34 0.82 7.63
N LYS A 99 -1.41 1.12 6.89
CA LYS A 99 -1.39 2.12 5.82
C LYS A 99 -2.40 3.21 6.15
N PRO A 100 -2.03 4.51 6.15
CA PRO A 100 -3.00 5.58 6.20
C PRO A 100 -4.02 5.35 5.09
N ASN A 101 -5.30 5.41 5.43
CA ASN A 101 -6.33 5.20 4.43
C ASN A 101 -6.47 6.50 3.64
N GLU A 102 -5.71 6.61 2.55
CA GLU A 102 -5.79 7.71 1.58
C GLU A 102 -7.06 7.66 0.75
N LYS A 103 -8.17 7.09 1.26
CA LYS A 103 -9.49 7.30 0.66
C LYS A 103 -9.67 8.81 0.59
N LEU A 104 -9.43 9.29 -0.62
CA LEU A 104 -9.47 10.65 -1.09
C LEU A 104 -10.46 11.39 -0.23
N ASP A 105 -9.99 12.45 0.46
CA ASP A 105 -10.92 13.46 0.91
C ASP A 105 -11.90 13.67 -0.25
N PRO A 106 -13.23 13.50 -0.04
CA PRO A 106 -14.19 13.75 -1.09
C PRO A 106 -13.80 15.09 -1.70
N PRO A 107 -13.58 15.15 -3.03
CA PRO A 107 -12.85 16.24 -3.68
C PRO A 107 -13.33 17.52 -3.05
N HIS A 108 -12.42 18.24 -2.37
CA HIS A 108 -12.79 19.43 -1.61
C HIS A 108 -13.75 20.22 -2.50
N PRO A 109 -14.98 20.51 -2.05
CA PRO A 109 -15.89 21.32 -2.86
C PRO A 109 -15.07 22.51 -3.30
N PRO A 110 -15.00 22.79 -4.61
CA PRO A 110 -14.08 23.78 -5.16
C PRO A 110 -14.19 24.98 -4.26
N LYS A 111 -13.07 25.40 -3.66
CA LYS A 111 -13.04 26.61 -2.84
C LYS A 111 -13.57 27.68 -3.77
N ILE A 112 -14.85 28.02 -3.65
CA ILE A 112 -15.39 29.25 -4.15
C ILE A 112 -14.62 30.24 -3.31
N THR A 113 -13.54 30.75 -3.88
CA THR A 113 -12.86 31.93 -3.40
C THR A 113 -13.96 32.98 -3.49
N TYR A 114 -14.76 33.09 -2.43
CA TYR A 114 -15.57 34.27 -2.22
C TYR A 114 -14.54 35.38 -2.19
N LEU A 115 -14.46 36.10 -3.31
CA LEU A 115 -13.74 37.34 -3.42
C LEU A 115 -14.11 38.10 -2.15
N HIS A 116 -13.12 38.26 -1.27
CA HIS A 116 -13.24 39.04 -0.07
C HIS A 116 -13.89 40.35 -0.50
N PRO A 117 -15.10 40.69 -0.01
CA PRO A 117 -15.63 42.02 -0.21
C PRO A 117 -14.57 42.97 0.31
N HIS A 118 -14.04 43.79 -0.59
CA HIS A 118 -13.03 44.77 -0.25
C HIS A 118 -13.47 45.50 1.02
N HIS A 119 -12.57 45.49 1.99
CA HIS A 119 -12.60 46.33 3.17
C HIS A 119 -12.99 47.74 2.72
N VAL A 120 -14.24 48.12 3.01
CA VAL A 120 -14.67 49.50 2.92
C VAL A 120 -13.85 50.27 3.96
N PRO A 121 -13.16 51.35 3.61
CA PRO A 121 -12.52 52.21 4.59
C PRO A 121 -13.61 52.82 5.49
N ASP A 122 -13.43 52.71 6.81
CA ASP A 122 -14.35 53.31 7.78
C ASP A 122 -14.48 54.83 7.54
N PRO A 123 -15.70 55.39 7.52
CA PRO A 123 -15.89 56.83 7.51
C PRO A 123 -15.50 57.45 8.86
N PRO A 124 -15.06 58.73 8.86
CA PRO A 124 -14.50 59.38 10.05
C PRO A 124 -15.53 59.50 11.17
N GLN A 125 -15.15 58.96 12.33
CA GLN A 125 -15.91 59.04 13.58
C GLN A 125 -15.93 60.48 14.12
N ASN A 126 -17.12 61.07 14.19
CA ASN A 126 -17.41 62.25 15.01
C ASN A 126 -18.05 61.82 16.34
N VAL A 127 -17.23 61.81 17.39
CA VAL A 127 -17.43 62.52 18.68
C VAL A 127 -18.80 62.38 19.41
N VAL A 128 -18.80 61.56 20.50
CA VAL A 128 -19.25 61.86 21.90
C VAL A 128 -20.76 61.68 22.26
N PRO A 129 -21.17 61.37 23.52
CA PRO A 129 -20.62 60.45 24.54
C PRO A 129 -21.70 59.76 25.46
N ILE A 130 -21.23 59.08 26.53
CA ILE A 130 -21.88 58.94 27.86
C ILE A 130 -23.01 57.89 28.03
N SER A 131 -22.59 56.77 28.64
CA SER A 131 -23.08 56.23 29.93
C SER A 131 -24.11 55.09 30.02
N ARG A 132 -23.70 54.13 30.87
CA ARG A 132 -24.42 53.45 31.98
C ARG A 132 -24.86 51.99 31.79
N PRO A 133 -25.06 51.24 32.91
CA PRO A 133 -24.39 49.96 33.12
C PRO A 133 -25.33 48.74 33.24
N ILE A 134 -24.69 47.57 33.24
CA ILE A 134 -25.02 46.23 33.80
C ILE A 134 -26.32 46.13 34.63
N PRO A 135 -27.15 45.08 34.41
CA PRO A 135 -27.26 43.98 35.40
C PRO A 135 -27.18 42.59 34.72
N GLU A 136 -26.21 41.73 35.06
CA GLU A 136 -26.39 40.61 36.01
C GLU A 136 -27.83 40.07 36.11
N GLY A 137 -28.12 39.08 35.28
CA GLY A 137 -29.27 38.18 35.41
C GLY A 137 -28.81 36.84 35.97
N TYR A 138 -28.82 36.75 37.30
CA TYR A 138 -28.90 35.51 38.07
C TYR A 138 -30.14 34.73 37.60
N LEU A 139 -29.98 33.47 37.17
CA LEU A 139 -31.08 32.50 37.23
C LEU A 139 -30.59 31.24 37.90
N ASP A 140 -31.14 31.13 39.10
CA ASP A 140 -31.03 30.10 40.09
C ASP A 140 -31.85 28.85 39.71
N GLU A 141 -31.54 27.80 40.42
CA GLU A 141 -32.06 26.44 40.49
C GLU A 141 -33.55 26.22 40.18
N SER A 142 -33.83 25.09 39.50
CA SER A 142 -34.98 24.19 39.75
C SER A 142 -34.74 22.87 38.98
N ARG A 143 -34.20 21.82 39.61
CA ARG A 143 -34.87 20.83 40.49
C ARG A 143 -35.95 20.01 39.77
N CYS A 144 -35.59 18.79 39.35
CA CYS A 144 -36.38 17.56 39.14
C CYS A 144 -35.40 16.55 38.50
N GLY A 145 -34.84 15.52 39.14
CA GLY A 145 -35.42 14.44 39.93
C GLY A 145 -34.76 13.14 39.41
N PRO A 146 -34.24 12.23 40.27
CA PRO A 146 -33.55 11.03 39.80
C PRO A 146 -34.58 9.96 39.45
N SER A 147 -34.74 9.65 38.16
CA SER A 147 -35.49 8.47 37.73
C SER A 147 -34.54 7.29 37.60
N SER A 148 -34.40 6.59 38.72
CA SER A 148 -33.90 5.23 38.79
C SER A 148 -34.81 4.31 37.97
N GLN A 149 -34.27 3.65 36.94
CA GLN A 149 -34.80 2.36 36.48
C GLN A 149 -33.68 1.32 36.48
N PRO A 150 -33.83 0.21 37.22
CA PRO A 150 -32.93 -0.93 37.12
C PRO A 150 -33.27 -1.71 35.84
N TYR A 151 -32.33 -1.76 34.91
CA TYR A 151 -32.42 -2.70 33.80
C TYR A 151 -32.07 -4.09 34.33
N VAL A 152 -33.12 -4.88 34.60
CA VAL A 152 -33.01 -6.30 34.86
C VAL A 152 -32.70 -6.97 33.51
N SER A 153 -31.42 -7.22 33.26
CA SER A 153 -31.04 -8.14 32.18
C SER A 153 -31.21 -9.57 32.69
N GLU A 154 -32.31 -10.19 32.24
CA GLU A 154 -32.57 -11.62 32.38
C GLU A 154 -31.40 -12.42 31.81
N SER A 155 -30.62 -13.00 32.71
CA SER A 155 -29.71 -14.10 32.43
C SER A 155 -30.52 -15.32 32.00
N THR A 156 -30.50 -15.65 30.72
CA THR A 156 -30.99 -16.95 30.23
C THR A 156 -29.95 -18.03 30.61
N PRO A 157 -30.31 -19.05 31.41
CA PRO A 157 -29.43 -20.15 31.75
C PRO A 157 -29.46 -21.18 30.62
N TRP A 158 -28.38 -21.27 29.84
CA TRP A 158 -28.20 -22.43 28.97
C TRP A 158 -27.67 -23.57 29.82
N THR A 159 -28.59 -24.46 30.15
CA THR A 159 -28.37 -25.75 30.79
C THR A 159 -27.36 -26.59 30.02
N ASP A 160 -26.32 -26.94 30.75
CA ASP A 160 -25.56 -28.17 30.68
C ASP A 160 -26.48 -29.39 30.46
N THR A 161 -26.29 -30.13 29.38
CA THR A 161 -26.50 -31.60 29.26
C THR A 161 -26.13 -32.04 27.83
N SER A 162 -24.95 -32.64 27.66
CA SER A 162 -24.74 -33.80 26.77
C SER A 162 -23.39 -34.44 27.06
N ARG A 163 -23.34 -35.17 28.19
CA ARG A 163 -22.56 -36.42 28.27
C ARG A 163 -23.38 -37.48 27.56
N LEU A 164 -22.82 -38.17 26.57
CA LEU A 164 -22.93 -39.64 26.45
C LEU A 164 -21.97 -40.15 25.34
N TYR A 165 -20.99 -40.93 25.79
CA TYR A 165 -20.18 -41.96 25.12
C TYR A 165 -19.62 -41.71 23.71
N HIS A 166 -18.29 -41.60 23.63
CA HIS A 166 -17.56 -42.48 22.73
C HIS A 166 -16.45 -43.21 23.47
N GLN A 167 -16.52 -44.52 23.34
CA GLN A 167 -15.72 -45.53 23.98
C GLN A 167 -14.25 -45.42 23.57
N ASN A 168 -13.39 -45.66 24.56
CA ASN A 168 -12.03 -46.10 24.36
C ASN A 168 -12.05 -47.41 23.56
N THR A 169 -11.46 -47.39 22.38
CA THR A 169 -10.87 -48.58 21.77
C THR A 169 -9.38 -48.32 21.66
N GLU A 170 -8.64 -48.82 22.67
CA GLU A 170 -7.25 -49.21 22.50
C GLU A 170 -7.17 -50.17 21.31
N SER A 171 -6.24 -49.91 20.40
CA SER A 171 -5.84 -50.86 19.37
C SER A 171 -4.34 -50.74 19.16
N ALA A 172 -3.71 -51.90 19.24
CA ALA A 172 -2.30 -52.22 19.29
C ALA A 172 -1.44 -51.62 18.15
N PRO A 173 -0.10 -51.55 18.35
CA PRO A 173 0.82 -51.12 17.31
C PRO A 173 0.92 -52.20 16.22
N THR A 174 0.35 -51.92 15.06
CA THR A 174 0.55 -52.79 13.88
C THR A 174 1.73 -52.25 13.09
N SER A 175 2.83 -52.99 13.17
CA SER A 175 3.92 -52.93 12.21
C SER A 175 3.37 -53.14 10.81
N PHE A 176 3.52 -52.16 9.92
CA PHE A 176 3.35 -52.40 8.49
C PHE A 176 4.72 -52.60 7.86
N GLU A 177 5.00 -53.88 7.64
CA GLU A 177 5.98 -54.38 6.69
C GLU A 177 5.78 -53.77 5.31
N ALA A 178 6.91 -53.51 4.67
CA ALA A 178 7.01 -53.15 3.27
C ALA A 178 6.35 -54.22 2.39
N PHE A 179 5.37 -53.81 1.59
CA PHE A 179 5.08 -54.46 0.33
C PHE A 179 4.86 -53.39 -0.73
N ASN A 180 5.84 -53.34 -1.63
CA ASN A 180 5.86 -52.55 -2.84
C ASN A 180 5.56 -53.53 -3.99
N PRO A 181 4.35 -53.56 -4.55
CA PRO A 181 4.15 -54.18 -5.85
C PRO A 181 3.68 -53.15 -6.86
N TYR A 182 4.40 -53.15 -7.99
CA TYR A 182 3.98 -52.77 -9.35
C TYR A 182 4.89 -51.74 -10.03
N LEU A 183 5.96 -52.33 -10.56
CA LEU A 183 6.65 -51.95 -11.78
C LEU A 183 5.65 -51.93 -12.95
N HIS A 184 5.15 -50.75 -13.32
CA HIS A 184 4.64 -50.52 -14.67
C HIS A 184 5.64 -49.66 -15.44
N GLN A 185 6.43 -50.38 -16.22
CA GLN A 185 7.28 -49.89 -17.30
C GLN A 185 6.38 -49.15 -18.31
N LEU A 186 6.44 -47.81 -18.29
CA LEU A 186 5.87 -46.95 -19.32
C LEU A 186 7.03 -46.42 -20.17
N ASP A 187 6.92 -46.65 -21.47
CA ASP A 187 7.82 -46.17 -22.51
C ASP A 187 8.05 -44.65 -22.43
N PRO A 188 9.26 -44.17 -22.79
CA PRO A 188 9.56 -42.75 -22.79
C PRO A 188 8.73 -42.00 -23.86
N PRO A 189 8.08 -40.88 -23.53
CA PRO A 189 7.44 -40.05 -24.54
C PRO A 189 8.50 -39.36 -25.39
N ALA A 190 8.27 -39.36 -26.69
CA ALA A 190 9.07 -38.67 -27.69
C ALA A 190 9.25 -37.19 -27.33
N GLN A 191 10.51 -36.77 -27.37
CA GLN A 191 11.01 -35.42 -27.19
C GLN A 191 10.34 -34.46 -28.20
N PRO A 192 9.56 -33.46 -27.76
CA PRO A 192 9.09 -32.42 -28.67
C PRO A 192 10.25 -31.49 -29.02
N GLN A 193 10.60 -31.45 -30.31
CA GLN A 193 11.51 -30.46 -30.86
C GLN A 193 10.87 -29.07 -30.74
N SER A 194 11.49 -28.21 -29.94
CA SER A 194 11.11 -26.80 -29.84
C SER A 194 11.40 -26.09 -31.17
N PRO A 195 10.48 -25.28 -31.72
CA PRO A 195 10.73 -24.51 -32.92
C PRO A 195 11.67 -23.35 -32.60
N VAL A 196 12.76 -23.27 -33.37
CA VAL A 196 13.66 -22.11 -33.42
C VAL A 196 12.86 -20.92 -33.96
N LEU A 197 12.41 -20.03 -33.07
CA LEU A 197 11.85 -18.74 -33.46
C LEU A 197 12.99 -17.79 -33.83
N HIS A 198 13.16 -17.65 -35.13
CA HIS A 198 14.03 -16.65 -35.75
C HIS A 198 13.40 -15.27 -35.55
N VAL A 199 13.88 -14.51 -34.56
CA VAL A 199 13.51 -13.10 -34.36
C VAL A 199 14.14 -12.30 -35.50
N LYS A 200 13.32 -11.88 -36.47
CA LYS A 200 13.67 -10.83 -37.42
C LYS A 200 13.49 -9.49 -36.70
N GLU A 201 14.60 -8.78 -36.49
CA GLU A 201 14.59 -7.37 -36.14
C GLU A 201 13.99 -6.58 -37.32
N GLU A 202 12.79 -6.05 -37.16
CA GLU A 202 12.18 -5.10 -38.09
C GLU A 202 12.60 -3.67 -37.70
N ASP A 203 13.49 -3.12 -38.51
CA ASP A 203 13.87 -1.70 -38.54
C ASP A 203 12.64 -0.82 -38.77
N THR A 204 12.07 -0.28 -37.69
CA THR A 204 11.08 0.80 -37.76
C THR A 204 11.79 2.16 -37.72
N SER A 205 12.33 2.53 -38.86
CA SER A 205 12.77 3.88 -39.21
C SER A 205 11.56 4.83 -39.26
N VAL A 206 11.32 5.55 -38.16
CA VAL A 206 10.35 6.65 -38.13
C VAL A 206 11.02 7.92 -38.66
N VAL A 207 10.73 8.21 -39.92
CA VAL A 207 11.07 9.45 -40.61
C VAL A 207 10.29 10.61 -39.99
N ILE A 208 10.91 11.36 -39.08
CA ILE A 208 10.40 12.65 -38.61
C ILE A 208 10.90 13.77 -39.53
N GLY A 209 9.93 14.52 -40.03
CA GLY A 209 10.05 15.50 -41.09
C GLY A 209 11.06 16.62 -40.86
N LYS A 210 11.71 16.96 -41.98
CA LYS A 210 12.57 18.11 -42.19
C LYS A 210 11.79 19.41 -41.95
N ARG A 211 12.14 20.17 -40.91
CA ARG A 211 11.85 21.61 -40.84
C ARG A 211 13.15 22.40 -40.84
N THR A 212 13.33 23.05 -41.99
CA THR A 212 14.20 24.18 -42.35
C THR A 212 15.05 24.78 -41.23
N SER A 213 16.34 24.58 -41.43
CA SER A 213 17.48 25.23 -40.79
C SER A 213 17.38 26.76 -40.85
N ARG A 214 17.36 27.41 -39.68
CA ARG A 214 17.99 28.72 -39.51
C ARG A 214 19.36 28.46 -38.88
N SER A 215 20.38 28.65 -39.70
CA SER A 215 21.80 28.62 -39.35
C SER A 215 22.09 29.68 -38.29
N VAL A 216 22.19 29.25 -37.03
CA VAL A 216 22.85 30.00 -35.98
C VAL A 216 24.21 29.34 -35.81
N SER A 217 25.26 30.09 -36.14
CA SER A 217 26.65 29.68 -36.05
C SER A 217 26.95 29.10 -34.65
N PRO A 218 27.60 27.94 -34.52
CA PRO A 218 28.02 27.42 -33.23
C PRO A 218 29.04 28.38 -32.63
N LEU A 219 28.73 28.96 -31.48
CA LEU A 219 29.72 29.67 -30.67
C LEU A 219 30.86 28.69 -30.33
N PRO A 220 32.13 29.14 -30.38
CA PRO A 220 33.26 28.29 -30.10
C PRO A 220 33.12 27.70 -28.71
N LEU A 221 33.11 26.37 -28.67
CA LEU A 221 33.02 25.55 -27.47
C LEU A 221 34.23 25.86 -26.59
N ALA A 222 34.10 26.85 -25.71
CA ALA A 222 35.10 27.14 -24.70
C ALA A 222 35.32 25.86 -23.90
N LYS A 223 36.54 25.33 -23.97
CA LYS A 223 37.01 24.16 -23.24
C LYS A 223 36.88 24.41 -21.74
N ARG A 224 35.66 24.26 -21.20
CA ARG A 224 35.46 24.09 -19.76
C ARG A 224 36.01 22.71 -19.44
N SER A 225 37.20 22.68 -18.86
CA SER A 225 37.73 21.51 -18.17
C SER A 225 36.70 21.11 -17.13
N ARG A 226 35.86 20.14 -17.49
CA ARG A 226 34.91 19.52 -16.58
C ARG A 226 35.79 18.72 -15.62
N ASN A 227 36.16 19.36 -14.51
CA ASN A 227 36.88 18.71 -13.43
C ASN A 227 36.04 17.49 -13.06
N ARG A 228 36.53 16.30 -13.41
CA ARG A 228 35.92 15.05 -12.97
C ARG A 228 35.92 15.09 -11.46
N SER A 229 34.73 15.06 -10.89
CA SER A 229 34.60 15.02 -9.44
C SER A 229 35.13 13.65 -9.01
N PRO A 230 35.98 13.55 -7.97
CA PRO A 230 36.39 12.25 -7.41
C PRO A 230 35.21 11.33 -7.07
N LEU A 231 34.03 11.91 -6.83
CA LEU A 231 32.77 11.20 -6.61
C LEU A 231 32.33 10.31 -7.79
N ASP A 232 32.72 10.66 -9.04
CA ASP A 232 32.31 9.92 -10.24
C ASP A 232 33.06 8.56 -10.36
N ASP A 233 34.22 8.41 -9.71
CA ASP A 233 35.00 7.17 -9.74
C ASP A 233 34.42 6.13 -8.75
N ASP A 234 33.93 6.56 -7.59
CA ASP A 234 33.27 5.68 -6.61
C ASP A 234 31.97 5.09 -7.18
N GLU A 235 31.16 5.90 -7.87
CA GLU A 235 29.92 5.43 -8.52
C GLU A 235 30.21 4.32 -9.55
N ARG A 236 31.27 4.48 -10.34
CA ARG A 236 31.68 3.47 -11.34
C ARG A 236 32.20 2.19 -10.70
N SER A 237 32.89 2.29 -9.55
CA SER A 237 33.33 1.11 -8.79
C SER A 237 32.12 0.32 -8.29
N LEU A 238 31.17 1.01 -7.65
CA LEU A 238 29.96 0.38 -7.11
C LEU A 238 29.11 -0.30 -8.19
N LEU A 239 28.95 0.33 -9.37
CA LEU A 239 28.23 -0.28 -10.49
C LEU A 239 28.92 -1.55 -11.01
N ARG A 240 30.26 -1.59 -10.99
CA ARG A 240 31.02 -2.78 -11.37
C ARG A 240 30.83 -3.89 -10.34
N GLU A 241 30.99 -3.59 -9.07
CA GLU A 241 30.79 -4.55 -7.96
C GLU A 241 29.36 -5.13 -7.98
N LEU A 242 28.36 -4.29 -8.25
CA LEU A 242 26.96 -4.73 -8.39
C LEU A 242 26.78 -5.69 -9.58
N GLY A 243 27.50 -5.44 -10.68
CA GLY A 243 27.53 -6.34 -11.84
C GLY A 243 28.19 -7.68 -11.53
N GLU A 244 29.33 -7.66 -10.82
CA GLU A 244 30.03 -8.88 -10.38
C GLU A 244 29.16 -9.73 -9.43
N LEU A 245 28.51 -9.09 -8.45
CA LEU A 245 27.59 -9.76 -7.52
C LEU A 245 26.38 -10.36 -8.26
N SER A 246 25.84 -9.67 -9.27
CA SER A 246 24.74 -10.19 -10.08
C SER A 246 25.14 -11.46 -10.84
N GLU A 247 26.33 -11.50 -11.42
CA GLU A 247 26.84 -12.70 -12.09
C GLU A 247 27.13 -13.84 -11.09
N GLU A 248 27.58 -13.52 -9.87
CA GLU A 248 27.75 -14.51 -8.79
C GLU A 248 26.41 -15.15 -8.39
N VAL A 249 25.37 -14.34 -8.16
CA VAL A 249 24.02 -14.85 -7.84
C VAL A 249 23.49 -15.75 -8.95
N LYS A 250 23.68 -15.35 -10.21
CA LYS A 250 23.28 -16.13 -11.38
C LYS A 250 24.02 -17.48 -11.44
N TYR A 251 25.32 -17.49 -11.16
CA TYR A 251 26.11 -18.72 -11.06
C TYR A 251 25.60 -19.62 -9.92
N LEU A 252 25.32 -19.06 -8.74
CA LEU A 252 24.80 -19.82 -7.61
C LEU A 252 23.43 -20.45 -7.90
N VAL A 253 22.54 -19.72 -8.58
CA VAL A 253 21.23 -20.24 -9.02
C VAL A 253 21.39 -21.38 -10.02
N ALA A 254 22.29 -21.24 -11.00
CA ALA A 254 22.58 -22.31 -11.96
C ALA A 254 23.15 -23.55 -11.27
N ARG A 255 24.10 -23.37 -10.35
CA ARG A 255 24.69 -24.45 -9.56
C ARG A 255 23.65 -25.16 -8.68
N GLN A 256 22.77 -24.40 -8.02
CA GLN A 256 21.67 -24.95 -7.23
C GLN A 256 20.72 -25.79 -8.10
N THR A 257 20.43 -25.31 -9.31
CA THR A 257 19.59 -26.03 -10.29
C THR A 257 20.24 -27.35 -10.71
N MET A 258 21.54 -27.34 -11.01
CA MET A 258 22.28 -28.55 -11.37
C MET A 258 22.33 -29.58 -10.21
N ILE A 259 22.54 -29.12 -8.97
CA ILE A 259 22.53 -30.01 -7.79
C ILE A 259 21.15 -30.66 -7.63
N ARG A 260 20.08 -29.90 -7.85
CA ARG A 260 18.70 -30.40 -7.78
C ARG A 260 18.43 -31.46 -8.85
N GLU A 261 18.80 -31.19 -10.10
CA GLU A 261 18.67 -32.16 -11.20
C GLU A 261 19.42 -33.46 -10.86
N LYS A 262 20.66 -33.33 -10.37
CA LYS A 262 21.44 -34.50 -9.93
C LYS A 262 20.80 -35.27 -8.77
N LEU A 263 20.18 -34.58 -7.81
CA LEU A 263 19.43 -35.22 -6.71
C LEU A 263 18.17 -35.94 -7.23
N GLN A 264 17.50 -35.36 -8.24
CA GLN A 264 16.36 -35.96 -8.90
C GLN A 264 16.75 -37.24 -9.66
N ASP A 265 17.88 -37.23 -10.38
CA ASP A 265 18.43 -38.40 -11.07
C ASP A 265 18.79 -39.54 -10.10
N MET A 266 19.16 -39.20 -8.87
CA MET A 266 19.42 -40.16 -7.80
C MET A 266 18.14 -40.76 -7.17
N GLY A 267 16.96 -40.38 -7.65
CA GLY A 267 15.68 -40.91 -7.14
C GLY A 267 15.29 -40.35 -5.78
N THR A 268 15.86 -39.22 -5.34
CA THR A 268 15.38 -38.56 -4.12
C THR A 268 14.04 -37.89 -4.40
N GLN A 269 12.94 -38.59 -4.08
CA GLN A 269 11.61 -38.00 -4.13
C GLN A 269 11.50 -36.89 -3.09
N GLY A 270 11.33 -35.65 -3.54
CA GLY A 270 10.89 -34.54 -2.70
C GLY A 270 11.95 -33.49 -2.33
N VAL A 271 12.92 -33.18 -3.19
CA VAL A 271 13.76 -31.98 -3.01
C VAL A 271 12.84 -30.75 -2.97
N PRO A 272 12.65 -30.08 -1.81
CA PRO A 272 11.72 -28.97 -1.68
C PRO A 272 12.11 -27.88 -2.66
N GLU A 273 11.17 -27.38 -3.47
CA GLU A 273 11.39 -26.19 -4.31
C GLU A 273 11.97 -25.05 -3.46
N PRO A 274 13.09 -24.40 -3.86
CA PRO A 274 13.62 -23.28 -3.09
C PRO A 274 12.52 -22.26 -2.93
N ASP A 275 12.10 -22.04 -1.68
CA ASP A 275 10.87 -21.38 -1.27
C ASP A 275 10.37 -20.33 -2.27
N PHE A 276 9.48 -20.76 -3.17
CA PHE A 276 8.74 -19.89 -4.09
C PHE A 276 7.84 -18.92 -3.33
N LEU A 277 7.66 -19.15 -2.03
CA LEU A 277 6.93 -18.29 -1.10
C LEU A 277 7.49 -16.85 -1.07
N PHE A 278 8.76 -16.65 -1.40
CA PHE A 278 9.35 -15.30 -1.51
C PHE A 278 9.29 -14.74 -2.92
N ARG A 279 9.16 -15.55 -3.98
CA ARG A 279 9.07 -15.01 -5.35
C ARG A 279 7.85 -14.11 -5.51
N ASP A 280 6.72 -14.52 -4.97
CA ASP A 280 5.49 -13.73 -5.09
C ASP A 280 5.59 -12.44 -4.27
N GLU A 281 6.18 -12.49 -3.07
CA GLU A 281 6.42 -11.29 -2.26
C GLU A 281 7.44 -10.35 -2.90
N VAL A 282 8.50 -10.89 -3.52
CA VAL A 282 9.48 -10.10 -4.28
C VAL A 282 8.82 -9.46 -5.50
N LYS A 283 8.02 -10.20 -6.27
CA LYS A 283 7.27 -9.65 -7.41
C LYS A 283 6.28 -8.57 -6.99
N ASP A 284 5.56 -8.78 -5.89
CA ASP A 284 4.63 -7.79 -5.34
C ASP A 284 5.38 -6.52 -4.92
N LEU A 285 6.55 -6.66 -4.29
CA LEU A 285 7.39 -5.53 -3.90
C LEU A 285 8.02 -4.82 -5.11
N GLU A 286 8.48 -5.57 -6.12
CA GLU A 286 8.99 -5.02 -7.38
C GLU A 286 7.90 -4.20 -8.08
N LEU A 287 6.66 -4.72 -8.12
CA LEU A 287 5.51 -4.01 -8.67
C LEU A 287 5.20 -2.75 -7.86
N GLU A 288 5.21 -2.81 -6.52
CA GLU A 288 4.97 -1.65 -5.64
C GLU A 288 6.04 -0.56 -5.87
N ILE A 289 7.32 -0.93 -5.98
CA ILE A 289 8.42 -0.01 -6.29
C ILE A 289 8.23 0.63 -7.66
N GLU A 290 7.85 -0.15 -8.68
CA GLU A 290 7.65 0.38 -10.03
C GLU A 290 6.48 1.38 -10.08
N THR A 291 5.40 1.10 -9.35
CA THR A 291 4.27 2.04 -9.25
C THR A 291 4.64 3.34 -8.55
N GLU A 292 5.44 3.28 -7.48
CA GLU A 292 5.93 4.48 -6.77
C GLU A 292 6.81 5.33 -7.68
N ARG A 293 7.77 4.72 -8.38
CA ARG A 293 8.67 5.43 -9.31
C ARG A 293 7.87 6.15 -10.40
N LYS A 294 6.87 5.48 -10.96
CA LYS A 294 5.97 6.08 -11.96
C LYS A 294 5.22 7.28 -11.39
N GLN A 295 4.65 7.17 -10.19
CA GLN A 295 3.97 8.28 -9.52
C GLN A 295 4.92 9.45 -9.25
N ARG A 296 6.14 9.17 -8.79
CA ARG A 296 7.16 10.20 -8.56
C ARG A 296 7.49 10.96 -9.83
N ILE A 297 7.72 10.27 -10.96
CA ILE A 297 7.99 10.90 -12.26
C ILE A 297 6.81 11.78 -12.70
N GLU A 298 5.57 11.32 -12.51
CA GLU A 298 4.36 12.08 -12.83
C GLU A 298 4.27 13.38 -12.01
N TYR A 299 4.46 13.30 -10.68
CA TYR A 299 4.45 14.47 -9.81
C TYR A 299 5.62 15.42 -10.07
N GLU A 300 6.81 14.90 -10.33
CA GLU A 300 7.98 15.72 -10.69
C GLU A 300 7.76 16.47 -12.01
N THR A 301 7.10 15.84 -12.98
CA THR A 301 6.70 16.47 -14.24
C THR A 301 5.68 17.58 -13.99
N LEU A 302 4.61 17.29 -13.23
CA LEU A 302 3.57 18.26 -12.88
C LEU A 302 4.15 19.49 -12.15
N LEU A 303 5.04 19.27 -11.17
CA LEU A 303 5.71 20.36 -10.45
C LEU A 303 6.59 21.21 -11.38
N THR A 304 7.21 20.59 -12.37
CA THR A 304 8.02 21.28 -13.36
C THR A 304 7.15 22.16 -14.26
N ASP A 305 5.98 21.67 -14.66
CA ASP A 305 5.01 22.44 -15.44
C ASP A 305 4.44 23.63 -14.65
N ILE A 306 4.04 23.42 -13.38
CA ILE A 306 3.59 24.51 -12.49
C ILE A 306 4.69 25.56 -12.34
N ARG A 307 5.94 25.14 -12.11
CA ARG A 307 7.07 26.08 -12.02
C ARG A 307 7.28 26.85 -13.32
N ARG A 308 7.10 26.22 -14.48
CA ARG A 308 7.19 26.88 -15.78
C ARG A 308 6.10 27.93 -15.96
N GLU A 309 4.86 27.59 -15.62
CA GLU A 309 3.71 28.49 -15.71
C GLU A 309 3.79 29.65 -14.70
N CYS A 310 4.26 29.39 -13.48
CA CYS A 310 4.44 30.42 -12.45
C CYS A 310 5.66 31.32 -12.69
N ARG A 311 6.66 30.87 -13.46
CA ARG A 311 7.90 31.64 -13.71
C ARG A 311 7.68 32.83 -14.63
N VAL A 312 6.60 32.83 -15.42
CA VAL A 312 6.22 34.01 -16.21
C VAL A 312 4.76 34.30 -15.89
N PRO A 313 4.46 35.28 -14.99
CA PRO A 313 3.16 35.91 -15.11
C PRO A 313 3.12 36.49 -16.53
N PHE A 314 2.32 35.91 -17.42
CA PHE A 314 1.95 36.57 -18.67
C PHE A 314 0.97 37.71 -18.33
N VAL A 315 1.36 38.58 -17.40
CA VAL A 315 0.89 39.94 -17.37
C VAL A 315 1.80 40.63 -18.37
N VAL A 316 1.36 40.72 -19.61
CA VAL A 316 2.03 41.57 -20.60
C VAL A 316 2.08 42.96 -19.97
N PRO A 317 3.26 43.54 -19.70
CA PRO A 317 3.35 44.84 -19.04
C PRO A 317 2.47 45.90 -19.72
N ALA A 318 2.40 45.85 -21.07
CA ALA A 318 1.54 46.72 -21.86
C ALA A 318 0.03 46.57 -21.56
N LEU A 319 -0.46 45.37 -21.19
CA LEU A 319 -1.86 45.18 -20.79
C LEU A 319 -2.13 45.74 -19.40
N PHE A 320 -1.16 45.65 -18.49
CA PHE A 320 -1.24 46.25 -17.16
C PHE A 320 -1.21 47.78 -17.24
N ASP A 321 -0.30 48.33 -18.05
CA ASP A 321 -0.20 49.76 -18.32
C ASP A 321 -1.49 50.29 -18.97
N ALA A 322 -2.04 49.57 -19.96
CA ALA A 322 -3.32 49.92 -20.57
C ALA A 322 -4.49 49.92 -19.55
N PHE A 323 -4.50 48.98 -18.60
CA PHE A 323 -5.51 48.94 -17.54
C PHE A 323 -5.38 50.11 -16.57
N ILE A 324 -4.15 50.49 -16.23
CA ILE A 324 -3.87 51.68 -15.41
C ILE A 324 -4.36 52.93 -16.14
N ASP A 325 -4.10 53.06 -17.44
CA ASP A 325 -4.49 54.23 -18.22
C ASP A 325 -6.01 54.35 -18.38
N ILE A 326 -6.71 53.23 -18.62
CA ILE A 326 -8.18 53.18 -18.64
C ILE A 326 -8.76 53.57 -17.28
N SER A 327 -8.16 53.08 -16.18
CA SER A 327 -8.60 53.41 -14.83
C SER A 327 -8.46 54.91 -14.55
N LYS A 328 -7.32 55.51 -14.91
CA LYS A 328 -7.09 56.97 -14.80
C LYS A 328 -8.08 57.77 -15.62
N LEU A 329 -8.34 57.35 -16.87
CA LEU A 329 -9.29 58.03 -17.76
C LEU A 329 -10.71 58.01 -17.18
N THR A 330 -11.12 56.88 -16.62
CA THR A 330 -12.46 56.71 -16.04
C THR A 330 -12.63 57.56 -14.78
N THR A 331 -11.63 57.61 -13.90
CA THR A 331 -11.65 58.50 -12.73
C THR A 331 -11.70 59.97 -13.13
N ALA A 332 -10.88 60.38 -14.10
CA ALA A 332 -10.88 61.76 -14.59
C ALA A 332 -12.21 62.19 -15.23
N ALA A 333 -12.92 61.28 -15.89
CA ALA A 333 -14.24 61.56 -16.47
C ALA A 333 -15.34 61.73 -15.40
N MET A 334 -15.21 61.06 -14.25
CA MET A 334 -16.19 61.12 -13.16
C MET A 334 -16.01 62.36 -12.27
N ASP A 335 -14.81 62.92 -12.20
CA ASP A 335 -14.48 64.10 -11.38
C ASP A 335 -14.83 65.45 -12.04
N TYR A 336 -15.52 65.47 -13.19
CA TYR A 336 -16.03 66.73 -13.76
C TYR A 336 -17.28 67.21 -13.01
N PRO A 337 -17.21 68.34 -12.27
CA PRO A 337 -18.40 68.91 -11.65
C PRO A 337 -19.36 69.40 -12.75
N ARG A 338 -20.62 68.98 -12.65
CA ARG A 338 -21.70 69.43 -13.54
C ARG A 338 -22.08 70.90 -13.31
#